data_AF-A0AA40KP98-F1
#
_entry.id   AF-A0AA40KP98-F1
#
_cell.length_a   1.000
_cell.length_b   1.000
_cell.length_c   1.000
_cell.angle_alpha   90.00
_cell.angle_beta   90.00
_cell.angle_gamma   90.00
#
_symmetry.space_group_name_H-M   'P 1'
#
loop_
_entity.id
_entity.type
_entity.pdbx_description
1 polymer ?
#
loop_
_entity_poly.entity_id
_entity_poly.type
_entity_poly.pdbx_seq_one_letter_code
_entity_poly.pdbx_strand_id
1 'polypeptide(L)'
;MHLLNTLLKRTNAHETFGHQEYLCIYVLCVHPSYREKGVETALLNACVQLAVALKLTAIGGLFTCGASQATAQDTGFSLLSEIRYSQWVINDRIVFDDPGKGNYSAAFMGKLIPPEERSDQDETSSLDSASKQESPIVWK
;
A
#
# COMPACT_ATOMS: atom_id res chain seq x y z
N MET A 1 26.75 -5.41 1.48
CA MET A 1 25.65 -5.52 2.47
C MET A 1 24.33 -5.45 1.73
N HIS A 2 23.50 -6.49 1.81
CA HIS A 2 22.28 -6.64 0.99
C HIS A 2 21.02 -6.90 1.83
N LEU A 3 20.94 -6.36 3.05
CA LEU A 3 19.83 -6.62 3.99
C LEU A 3 18.46 -6.38 3.33
N LEU A 4 18.24 -5.19 2.77
CA LEU A 4 16.96 -4.84 2.15
C LEU A 4 16.64 -5.69 0.92
N ASN A 5 17.64 -6.02 0.10
CA ASN A 5 17.46 -6.94 -1.04
C ASN A 5 17.10 -8.35 -0.56
N THR A 6 17.69 -8.80 0.54
CA THR A 6 17.39 -10.10 1.15
C THR A 6 15.97 -10.11 1.69
N LEU A 7 15.56 -9.03 2.36
CA LEU A 7 14.20 -8.83 2.84
C LEU A 7 13.20 -8.85 1.68
N LEU A 8 13.42 -8.06 0.62
CA LEU A 8 12.55 -8.02 -0.57
C LEU A 8 12.41 -9.40 -1.22
N LYS A 9 13.52 -10.12 -1.42
CA LYS A 9 13.51 -11.47 -1.97
C LYS A 9 12.76 -12.45 -1.08
N ARG A 10 12.95 -12.37 0.24
CA ARG A 10 12.28 -13.23 1.21
C ARG A 10 10.79 -12.96 1.29
N THR A 11 10.36 -11.71 1.17
CA THR A 11 8.94 -11.35 1.17
C THR A 11 8.22 -11.96 -0.03
N ASN A 12 8.85 -11.96 -1.21
CA ASN A 12 8.17 -12.31 -2.47
C ASN A 12 6.79 -11.63 -2.57
N ALA A 13 6.79 -10.29 -2.57
CA ALA A 13 5.56 -9.50 -2.43
C ALA A 13 4.51 -9.81 -3.50
N HIS A 14 4.92 -10.12 -4.73
CA HIS A 14 4.01 -10.52 -5.81
C HIS A 14 3.21 -11.78 -5.46
N GLU A 15 3.88 -12.81 -4.94
CA GLU A 15 3.22 -14.04 -4.49
C GLU A 15 2.39 -13.78 -3.23
N THR A 16 2.93 -13.05 -2.26
CA THR A 16 2.25 -12.73 -0.99
C THR A 16 0.96 -11.94 -1.19
N PHE A 17 0.95 -11.00 -2.14
CA PHE A 17 -0.24 -10.24 -2.49
C PHE A 17 -1.14 -10.96 -3.52
N GLY A 18 -0.62 -11.93 -4.27
CA GLY A 18 -1.33 -12.52 -5.40
C GLY A 18 -1.49 -11.56 -6.59
N HIS A 19 -0.62 -10.56 -6.70
CA HIS A 19 -0.73 -9.47 -7.68
C HIS A 19 0.60 -9.21 -8.40
N GLN A 20 0.52 -8.92 -9.70
CA GLN A 20 1.70 -8.66 -10.52
C GLN A 20 2.31 -7.27 -10.26
N GLU A 21 1.52 -6.33 -9.76
CA GLU A 21 1.94 -4.95 -9.55
C GLU A 21 1.47 -4.47 -8.17
N TYR A 22 2.30 -3.67 -7.51
CA TYR A 22 1.99 -3.03 -6.25
C TYR A 22 2.83 -1.76 -6.10
N LEU A 23 2.34 -0.77 -5.35
CA LEU A 23 3.13 0.42 -5.03
C LEU A 23 4.10 0.08 -3.90
N CYS A 24 5.39 0.43 -4.01
CA CYS A 24 6.39 0.14 -2.98
C CYS A 24 7.00 1.41 -2.39
N ILE A 25 6.86 1.60 -1.08
CA ILE A 25 7.49 2.69 -0.32
C ILE A 25 8.91 2.26 0.08
N TYR A 26 9.93 2.93 -0.47
CA TYR A 26 11.33 2.64 -0.14
C TYR A 26 11.88 3.50 1.01
N VAL A 27 11.38 4.73 1.15
CA VAL A 27 11.82 5.69 2.15
C VAL A 27 10.62 6.48 2.65
N LEU A 28 10.52 6.60 3.97
CA LEU A 28 9.60 7.50 4.65
C LEU A 28 10.43 8.35 5.62
N CYS A 29 10.37 9.66 5.47
CA CYS A 29 11.17 10.57 6.27
C CYS A 29 10.40 11.85 6.59
N VAL A 30 10.46 12.26 7.85
CA VAL A 30 9.91 13.53 8.33
C VAL A 30 11.03 14.28 9.03
N HIS A 31 11.22 15.54 8.65
CA HIS A 31 12.21 16.40 9.29
C HIS A 31 11.89 16.53 10.80
N PRO A 32 12.88 16.47 11.72
CA PRO A 32 12.64 16.43 13.16
C PRO A 32 11.71 17.53 13.71
N SER A 33 11.78 18.76 13.18
CA SER A 33 10.89 19.88 13.57
C SER A 33 9.39 19.67 13.27
N TYR A 34 9.05 18.62 12.54
CA TYR A 34 7.68 18.24 12.17
C TYR A 34 7.25 16.89 12.72
N ARG A 35 8.04 16.27 13.59
CA ARG A 35 7.64 15.06 14.31
C ARG A 35 6.47 15.34 15.25
N GLU A 36 5.73 14.29 15.60
CA GLU A 36 4.58 14.34 16.53
C GLU A 36 3.41 15.23 16.05
N LYS A 37 3.44 15.69 14.80
CA LYS A 37 2.37 16.47 14.15
C LYS A 37 1.53 15.65 13.18
N GLY A 38 1.63 14.31 13.22
CA GLY A 38 0.90 13.41 12.32
C GLY A 38 1.36 13.40 10.86
N VAL A 39 2.50 14.05 10.53
CA VAL A 39 3.00 14.15 9.15
C VAL A 39 3.33 12.78 8.55
N GLU A 40 3.90 11.87 9.34
CA GLU A 40 4.25 10.53 8.87
C GLU A 40 3.00 9.72 8.47
N THR A 41 1.98 9.74 9.31
CA THR A 41 0.66 9.15 9.03
C THR A 41 0.01 9.78 7.79
N ALA A 42 0.08 11.11 7.66
CA ALA A 42 -0.46 11.81 6.51
C ALA A 42 0.24 11.40 5.20
N LEU A 43 1.58 11.25 5.22
CA LEU A 43 2.35 10.78 4.07
C LEU A 43 2.00 9.33 3.71
N LEU A 44 1.86 8.43 4.69
CA LEU A 44 1.44 7.05 4.44
C LEU A 44 0.03 6.98 3.84
N ASN A 45 -0.92 7.74 4.39
CA ASN A 45 -2.27 7.84 3.86
C ASN A 45 -2.28 8.38 2.42
N ALA A 46 -1.45 9.39 2.13
CA ALA A 46 -1.29 9.90 0.77
C ALA A 46 -0.73 8.82 -0.19
N CYS A 47 0.21 7.99 0.27
CA CYS A 47 0.71 6.86 -0.53
C CYS A 47 -0.38 5.82 -0.79
N VAL A 48 -1.24 5.52 0.20
CA VAL A 48 -2.39 4.63 0.01
C VAL A 48 -3.36 5.21 -1.02
N GLN A 49 -3.70 6.50 -0.91
CA GLN A 49 -4.56 7.18 -1.88
C GLN A 49 -3.95 7.21 -3.29
N LEU A 50 -2.63 7.38 -3.40
CA LEU A 50 -1.93 7.28 -4.68
C LEU A 50 -2.08 5.89 -5.30
N ALA A 51 -1.92 4.83 -4.51
CA ALA A 51 -2.10 3.47 -5.00
C ALA A 51 -3.55 3.21 -5.47
N VAL A 52 -4.56 3.73 -4.74
CA VAL A 52 -5.97 3.71 -5.18
C VAL A 52 -6.14 4.44 -6.52
N ALA A 53 -5.62 5.66 -6.64
CA ALA A 53 -5.72 6.47 -7.86
C ALA A 53 -5.03 5.81 -9.08
N LEU A 54 -3.94 5.07 -8.83
CA LEU A 54 -3.25 4.26 -9.83
C LEU A 54 -3.93 2.91 -10.11
N LYS A 55 -5.07 2.63 -9.47
CA LYS A 55 -5.83 1.37 -9.58
C LYS A 55 -5.00 0.14 -9.21
N LEU A 56 -4.05 0.29 -8.30
CA LEU A 56 -3.26 -0.80 -7.76
C LEU A 56 -4.03 -1.47 -6.62
N THR A 57 -3.94 -2.80 -6.54
CA THR A 57 -4.66 -3.61 -5.54
C THR A 57 -3.84 -3.84 -4.26
N ALA A 58 -2.57 -3.44 -4.26
CA ALA A 58 -1.69 -3.58 -3.10
C ALA A 58 -0.67 -2.46 -3.01
N ILE A 59 -0.27 -2.17 -1.76
CA ILE A 59 0.84 -1.29 -1.43
C ILE A 59 1.72 -1.98 -0.38
N GLY A 60 3.04 -1.90 -0.57
CA GLY A 60 4.04 -2.41 0.35
C GLY A 60 5.06 -1.33 0.74
N GLY A 61 5.87 -1.61 1.74
CA GLY A 61 6.93 -0.70 2.15
C GLY A 61 8.01 -1.36 2.98
N LEU A 62 9.22 -0.80 2.90
CA LEU A 62 10.38 -1.16 3.71
C LEU A 62 10.48 -0.23 4.92
N PHE A 63 10.43 -0.79 6.13
CA PHE A 63 10.47 -0.05 7.38
C PHE A 63 11.57 -0.59 8.30
N THR A 64 12.59 0.22 8.57
CA THR A 64 13.81 -0.18 9.28
C THR A 64 13.88 0.30 10.73
N CYS A 65 12.92 1.10 11.19
CA CYS A 65 12.83 1.53 12.58
C CYS A 65 11.46 1.16 13.16
N GLY A 66 11.42 0.92 14.47
CA GLY A 66 10.19 0.49 15.14
C GLY A 66 9.09 1.55 15.10
N ALA A 67 9.45 2.84 15.14
CA ALA A 67 8.50 3.94 15.08
C ALA A 67 7.70 3.96 13.76
N SER A 68 8.38 3.82 12.62
CA SER A 68 7.71 3.77 11.32
C SER A 68 6.96 2.47 11.10
N GLN A 69 7.44 1.34 11.65
CA GLN A 69 6.68 0.07 11.65
C GLN A 69 5.36 0.22 12.42
N ALA A 70 5.39 0.82 13.61
CA ALA A 70 4.18 1.08 14.39
C ALA A 70 3.22 2.02 13.65
N THR A 71 3.73 3.11 13.06
CA THR A 71 2.90 4.06 12.31
C THR A 71 2.28 3.41 11.06
N ALA A 72 3.03 2.54 10.37
CA ALA A 72 2.51 1.76 9.25
C ALA A 72 1.39 0.81 9.71
N GLN A 73 1.58 0.13 10.85
CA GLN A 73 0.57 -0.74 11.46
C GLN A 73 -0.72 0.04 11.78
N ASP A 74 -0.59 1.21 12.41
CA ASP A 74 -1.72 2.09 12.74
C ASP A 74 -2.45 2.59 11.48
N THR A 75 -1.74 2.65 10.35
CA THR A 75 -2.31 3.01 9.03
C THR A 75 -2.89 1.80 8.28
N GLY A 76 -2.92 0.62 8.92
CA GLY A 76 -3.50 -0.61 8.39
C GLY A 76 -2.57 -1.44 7.51
N PHE A 77 -1.25 -1.22 7.57
CA PHE A 77 -0.29 -2.15 7.00
C PHE A 77 -0.10 -3.34 7.95
N SER A 78 0.06 -4.52 7.38
CA SER A 78 0.39 -5.75 8.09
C SER A 78 1.84 -6.15 7.84
N LEU A 79 2.48 -6.77 8.83
CA LEU A 79 3.82 -7.32 8.68
C LEU A 79 3.79 -8.53 7.72
N LEU A 80 4.60 -8.50 6.66
CA LEU A 80 4.70 -9.61 5.70
C LEU A 80 6.02 -10.38 5.84
N SER A 81 7.11 -9.68 6.11
CA SER A 81 8.41 -10.30 6.35
C SER A 81 9.26 -9.45 7.29
N GLU A 82 10.08 -10.10 8.11
CA GLU A 82 11.03 -9.43 9.01
C GLU A 82 12.40 -10.11 9.00
N ILE A 83 13.44 -9.30 9.17
CA ILE A 83 14.79 -9.75 9.52
C ILE A 83 15.20 -9.02 10.79
N ARG A 84 15.43 -9.77 11.87
CA ARG A 84 15.91 -9.22 13.14
C ARG A 84 17.38 -8.83 13.00
N TYR A 85 17.71 -7.65 13.51
CA TYR A 85 19.07 -7.13 13.46
C TYR A 85 20.07 -8.00 14.21
N SER A 86 19.65 -8.56 15.36
CA SER A 86 20.44 -9.53 16.13
C SER A 86 20.74 -10.85 15.41
N GLN A 87 20.00 -11.15 14.34
CA GLN A 87 20.17 -12.36 13.51
C GLN A 87 20.92 -12.07 12.21
N TRP A 88 21.23 -10.81 11.91
CA TRP A 88 21.99 -10.45 10.73
C TRP A 88 23.50 -10.52 11.01
N VAL A 89 24.04 -11.72 10.84
CA VAL A 89 25.44 -12.06 11.14
C VAL A 89 26.25 -12.14 9.86
N ILE A 90 27.42 -11.49 9.83
CA ILE A 90 28.40 -11.56 8.75
C ILE A 90 29.78 -11.77 9.37
N ASN A 91 30.51 -12.80 8.92
CA ASN A 91 31.82 -13.17 9.46
C ASN A 91 31.78 -13.32 10.99
N ASP A 92 30.79 -14.07 11.50
CA ASP A 92 30.55 -14.35 12.92
C ASP A 92 30.34 -13.11 13.81
N ARG A 93 29.98 -11.98 13.21
CA ARG A 93 29.66 -10.73 13.93
C ARG A 93 28.26 -10.25 13.58
N ILE A 94 27.52 -9.84 14.61
CA ILE A 94 26.27 -9.10 14.44
C ILE A 94 26.63 -7.75 13.82
N VAL A 95 26.01 -7.44 12.69
CA VAL A 95 26.29 -6.19 11.95
C VAL A 95 25.64 -4.97 12.60
N PHE A 96 24.45 -5.18 13.17
CA PHE A 96 23.61 -4.15 13.77
C PHE A 96 23.48 -4.46 15.26
N ASP A 97 24.55 -4.21 16.01
CA ASP A 97 24.68 -4.52 17.44
C ASP A 97 24.13 -3.40 18.35
N ASP A 98 24.07 -2.16 17.88
CA ASP A 98 23.39 -1.05 18.54
C ASP A 98 22.51 -0.22 17.58
N PRO A 99 21.35 -0.75 17.15
CA PRO A 99 20.41 -0.02 16.29
C PRO A 99 19.60 1.06 17.02
N GLY A 100 19.80 1.23 18.33
CA GLY A 100 18.99 2.10 19.19
C GLY A 100 17.68 1.47 19.68
N LYS A 101 17.16 2.00 20.79
CA LYS A 101 15.96 1.47 21.47
C LYS A 101 14.74 1.47 20.53
N GLY A 102 14.05 0.33 20.45
CA GLY A 102 12.86 0.15 19.62
C GLY A 102 13.15 -0.26 18.18
N ASN A 103 14.40 -0.26 17.74
CA ASN A 103 14.78 -0.67 16.38
C ASN A 103 15.32 -2.09 16.39
N TYR A 104 14.45 -3.10 16.24
CA TYR A 104 14.86 -4.51 16.40
C TYR A 104 14.95 -5.29 15.09
N SER A 105 14.34 -4.80 14.02
CA SER A 105 14.27 -5.48 12.73
C SER A 105 14.12 -4.51 11.57
N ALA A 106 14.51 -4.98 10.38
CA ALA A 106 13.99 -4.45 9.13
C ALA A 106 12.75 -5.28 8.74
N ALA A 107 11.66 -4.59 8.40
CA ALA A 107 10.39 -5.19 8.08
C ALA A 107 9.92 -4.77 6.68
N PHE A 108 9.35 -5.72 5.95
CA PHE A 108 8.49 -5.41 4.81
C PHE A 108 7.05 -5.53 5.29
N MET A 109 6.31 -4.43 5.19
CA MET A 109 4.90 -4.37 5.58
C MET A 109 4.05 -4.05 4.36
N GLY A 110 2.81 -4.52 4.33
CA GLY A 110 1.93 -4.36 3.18
C GLY A 110 0.46 -4.25 3.53
N LYS A 111 -0.31 -3.69 2.61
CA LYS A 111 -1.74 -3.44 2.73
C LYS A 111 -2.41 -3.75 1.40
N LEU A 112 -3.47 -4.55 1.43
CA LEU A 112 -4.36 -4.74 0.29
C LEU A 112 -5.30 -3.55 0.18
N ILE A 113 -5.57 -3.14 -1.04
CA ILE A 113 -6.50 -2.06 -1.37
C ILE A 113 -7.80 -2.71 -1.83
N PRO A 114 -8.93 -2.45 -1.15
CA PRO A 114 -10.20 -3.03 -1.57
C PRO A 114 -10.56 -2.54 -2.97
N PRO A 115 -11.17 -3.39 -3.80
CA PRO A 115 -11.69 -2.96 -5.09
C PRO A 115 -12.74 -1.86 -4.88
N GLU A 116 -12.74 -0.83 -5.74
CA GLU A 116 -13.84 0.12 -5.76
C GLU A 116 -15.14 -0.63 -6.09
N GLU A 117 -16.15 -0.51 -5.22
CA GLU A 117 -17.50 -0.93 -5.56
C GLU A 117 -17.96 -0.10 -6.76
N ARG A 118 -18.10 -0.74 -7.92
CA ARG A 118 -18.74 -0.09 -9.08
C ARG A 118 -20.18 0.18 -8.70
N SER A 119 -20.55 1.44 -8.51
CA SER A 119 -21.95 1.82 -8.59
C SER A 119 -22.37 1.66 -10.06
N ASP A 120 -23.16 0.65 -10.38
CA ASP A 120 -23.72 0.37 -11.71
C ASP A 120 -24.72 1.46 -12.21
N GLN A 121 -24.58 2.72 -11.79
CA GLN A 121 -25.52 3.80 -12.11
C GLN A 121 -25.19 4.59 -13.38
N ASP A 122 -24.08 4.30 -14.07
CA ASP A 122 -23.65 5.07 -15.25
C ASP A 122 -24.04 4.46 -16.61
N GLU A 123 -24.70 3.29 -16.68
CA GLU A 123 -25.11 2.67 -17.96
C GLU A 123 -26.58 2.88 -18.38
N THR A 124 -27.41 3.59 -17.62
CA THR A 124 -28.80 3.86 -18.02
C THR A 124 -29.13 5.36 -18.06
N SER A 125 -28.56 6.11 -19.01
CA SER A 125 -29.09 7.44 -19.36
C SER A 125 -29.04 7.79 -20.85
N SER A 126 -28.68 6.86 -21.73
CA SER A 126 -28.67 7.13 -23.17
C SER A 126 -29.31 6.00 -23.96
N LEU A 127 -30.65 5.99 -23.99
CA LEU A 127 -31.50 5.52 -25.10
C LEU A 127 -32.97 5.64 -24.67
N ASP A 128 -33.50 6.88 -24.67
CA ASP A 128 -34.94 7.09 -24.77
C ASP A 128 -35.21 8.43 -25.44
N SER A 129 -35.29 8.42 -26.77
CA SER A 129 -35.99 9.43 -27.57
C SER A 129 -36.01 9.06 -29.05
N ALA A 130 -36.72 7.98 -29.42
CA ALA A 130 -37.24 7.83 -30.78
C ALA A 130 -38.34 6.74 -30.89
N SER A 131 -39.58 7.08 -30.51
CA SER A 131 -40.77 6.53 -31.18
C SER A 131 -42.01 7.34 -30.85
N LYS A 132 -42.29 8.37 -31.66
CA LYS A 132 -43.64 8.96 -31.74
C LYS A 132 -44.55 7.92 -32.39
N GLN A 133 -45.59 7.54 -31.68
CA GLN A 133 -46.64 6.65 -32.14
C GLN A 133 -47.70 7.51 -32.85
N GLU A 134 -47.79 7.41 -34.19
CA GLU A 134 -48.87 8.01 -34.96
C GLU A 134 -50.11 7.10 -34.91
N SER A 135 -51.22 7.66 -34.44
CA SER A 135 -52.54 7.01 -34.44
C SER A 135 -53.16 7.00 -35.85
N PRO A 136 -53.96 5.98 -36.22
CA PRO A 136 -54.43 5.80 -37.59
C PRO A 136 -55.62 6.71 -37.93
N ILE A 137 -55.59 7.30 -39.13
CA ILE A 137 -56.73 8.02 -39.72
C ILE A 137 -57.67 7.00 -40.37
N VAL A 138 -58.89 6.90 -39.85
CA VAL A 138 -60.00 6.13 -40.44
C VAL A 138 -60.78 7.04 -41.39
N TRP A 139 -60.91 6.66 -42.66
CA TRP A 139 -61.86 7.27 -43.60
C TRP A 139 -63.07 6.35 -43.80
N LYS A 140 -64.26 6.95 -43.76
CA LYS A 140 -65.55 6.35 -44.15
C LYS A 140 -65.74 6.39 -45.65
#